data_AF-A0AB36SWA1-F1
#
_entry.id   AF-A0AB36SWA1-F1
#
_cell.length_a   1.000
_cell.length_b   1.000
_cell.length_c   1.000
_cell.angle_alpha   90.00
_cell.angle_beta   90.00
_cell.angle_gamma   90.00
#
_symmetry.space_group_name_H-M   'P 1'
#
loop_
_entity.id
_entity.type
_entity.pdbx_description
1 polymer ?
#
loop_
_entity_poly.entity_id
_entity_poly.type
_entity_poly.pdbx_seq_one_letter_code
_entity_poly.pdbx_strand_id
1 'polypeptide(L)'
;MDYKIKMLRAILGVNQEEFAKLIGVFPLSVWKWENGTNPSRPSMKLIADFLGEDDFDRFMSSVDDPAFQEMAYRMRCKVQNKQIH
;
A
#
# COMPACT_ATOMS: atom_id res chain seq x y z
N MET A 1 1.98 -4.77 -6.16
CA MET A 1 2.11 -4.67 -4.68
C MET A 1 2.67 -3.32 -4.23
N ASP A 2 3.43 -2.59 -5.06
CA ASP A 2 4.01 -1.26 -4.75
C ASP A 2 2.98 -0.23 -4.22
N TYR A 3 1.75 -0.22 -4.76
CA TYR A 3 0.75 0.79 -4.42
C TYR A 3 -0.10 0.45 -3.19
N LYS A 4 -0.16 -0.81 -2.73
CA LYS A 4 -1.08 -1.23 -1.65
C LYS A 4 -0.73 -0.58 -0.32
N ILE A 5 0.54 -0.70 0.07
CA ILE A 5 1.04 -0.11 1.32
C ILE A 5 0.94 1.42 1.27
N LYS A 6 1.26 2.02 0.11
CA LYS A 6 1.15 3.46 -0.09
C LYS A 6 -0.29 3.97 0.03
N MET A 7 -1.26 3.22 -0.51
CA MET A 7 -2.69 3.54 -0.37
C MET A 7 -3.18 3.40 1.06
N LEU A 8 -2.85 2.29 1.71
CA LEU A 8 -3.19 2.06 3.12
C LEU A 8 -2.69 3.24 3.98
N ARG A 9 -1.44 3.63 3.75
CA ARG A 9 -0.81 4.74 4.46
C ARG A 9 -1.49 6.09 4.20
N ALA A 10 -1.93 6.32 2.96
CA ALA A 10 -2.70 7.51 2.60
C ALA A 10 -4.08 7.54 3.27
N ILE A 11 -4.76 6.40 3.40
CA ILE A 11 -6.03 6.27 4.14
C ILE A 11 -5.82 6.58 5.63
N LEU A 12 -4.73 6.08 6.21
CA LEU A 12 -4.36 6.35 7.60
C LEU A 12 -3.86 7.79 7.85
N GLY A 13 -3.52 8.54 6.78
CA GLY A 13 -3.04 9.91 6.90
C GLY A 13 -1.63 10.06 7.47
N VAL A 14 -0.78 9.04 7.34
CA VAL A 14 0.57 9.01 7.94
C VAL A 14 1.69 9.01 6.89
N ASN A 15 2.90 9.39 7.27
CA ASN A 15 4.10 9.27 6.45
C ASN A 15 4.79 7.89 6.65
N GLN A 16 5.83 7.60 5.84
CA GLN A 16 6.51 6.30 5.88
C GLN A 16 7.13 5.98 7.24
N GLU A 17 7.70 6.98 7.93
CA GLU A 17 8.32 6.80 9.25
C GLU A 17 7.28 6.54 10.33
N GLU A 18 6.17 7.29 10.32
CA GLU A 18 5.05 7.10 11.24
C GLU A 18 4.43 5.72 11.08
N PHE A 19 4.17 5.31 9.83
CA PHE A 19 3.66 3.97 9.56
C PHE A 19 4.60 2.87 10.05
N ALA A 20 5.91 3.02 9.78
CA ALA A 20 6.90 2.06 10.25
C ALA A 20 6.94 1.95 11.78
N LYS A 21 6.82 3.08 12.49
CA LYS A 21 6.73 3.11 13.96
C LYS A 21 5.47 2.42 14.48
N LEU A 22 4.32 2.62 13.83
CA LEU A 22 3.04 2.02 14.22
C LEU A 22 3.08 0.49 14.20
N ILE A 23 3.72 -0.10 13.18
CA ILE A 23 3.78 -1.56 13.00
C ILE A 23 5.10 -2.19 13.47
N GLY A 24 6.00 -1.40 14.07
CA GLY A 24 7.25 -1.89 14.65
C GLY A 24 8.31 -2.37 13.65
N VAL A 25 8.46 -1.71 12.50
CA VAL A 25 9.48 -2.03 11.49
C VAL A 25 10.39 -0.85 11.18
N PHE A 26 11.49 -1.11 10.45
CA PHE A 26 12.35 -0.03 9.96
C PHE A 26 11.68 0.77 8.84
N PRO A 27 11.82 2.11 8.80
CA PRO A 27 11.29 2.94 7.70
C PRO A 27 11.77 2.49 6.31
N LEU A 28 13.00 1.98 6.22
CA LEU A 28 13.55 1.40 5.00
C LEU A 28 12.73 0.21 4.48
N SER A 29 12.12 -0.57 5.37
CA SER A 29 11.22 -1.67 4.98
C SER A 29 9.99 -1.13 4.25
N VAL A 30 9.34 -0.10 4.80
CA VAL A 30 8.18 0.55 4.18
C VAL A 30 8.56 1.15 2.82
N TRP A 31 9.70 1.85 2.74
CA TRP A 31 10.20 2.37 1.47
C TRP A 31 10.40 1.26 0.42
N LYS A 32 11.03 0.13 0.81
CA LYS A 32 11.20 -1.02 -0.10
C LYS A 32 9.86 -1.58 -0.56
N TRP A 33 8.87 -1.65 0.34
CA TRP A 33 7.55 -2.16 0.00
C TRP A 33 6.80 -1.28 -1.00
N GLU A 34 6.87 0.03 -0.80
CA GLU A 34 6.28 1.01 -1.72
C GLU A 34 7.02 1.11 -3.07
N ASN A 35 8.23 0.55 -3.18
CA ASN A 35 9.03 0.52 -4.40
C ASN A 35 9.15 -0.89 -5.02
N GLY A 36 8.22 -1.79 -4.68
CA GLY A 36 8.03 -3.06 -5.39
C GLY A 36 8.62 -4.30 -4.73
N THR A 37 9.18 -4.18 -3.51
CA THR A 37 9.53 -5.36 -2.72
C THR A 37 8.31 -5.87 -1.97
N ASN A 38 7.94 -7.14 -2.10
CA ASN A 38 6.82 -7.65 -1.31
C ASN A 38 7.20 -7.76 0.18
N PRO A 39 6.33 -7.35 1.12
CA PRO A 39 6.52 -7.62 2.53
C PRO A 39 6.58 -9.14 2.77
N SER A 40 7.43 -9.56 3.71
CA SER A 40 7.49 -10.96 4.13
C SER A 40 6.21 -11.36 4.87
N ARG A 41 5.92 -12.66 4.98
CA ARG A 41 4.76 -13.13 5.75
C ARG A 41 4.71 -12.57 7.19
N PRO A 42 5.82 -12.54 7.96
CA PRO A 42 5.81 -11.87 9.27
C PRO A 42 5.47 -10.38 9.20
N SER A 43 5.94 -9.67 8.18
CA SER A 43 5.65 -8.24 8.01
C SER A 43 4.19 -7.99 7.65
N MET A 44 3.61 -8.85 6.80
CA MET A 44 2.17 -8.82 6.50
C MET A 44 1.35 -9.06 7.76
N LYS A 45 1.79 -9.97 8.63
CA LYS A 45 1.13 -10.21 9.92
C LYS A 45 1.14 -8.97 10.81
N LEU A 46 2.28 -8.25 10.92
CA LEU A 46 2.33 -7.01 11.70
C LEU A 46 1.34 -5.95 11.19
N ILE A 47 1.15 -5.88 9.87
CA ILE A 47 0.17 -4.96 9.27
C ILE A 47 -1.25 -5.41 9.59
N ALA A 48 -1.55 -6.70 9.49
CA ALA A 48 -2.86 -7.26 9.84
C ALA A 48 -3.18 -7.09 11.33
N ASP A 49 -2.23 -7.38 12.22
CA ASP A 49 -2.36 -7.21 13.67
C ASP A 49 -2.66 -5.74 14.03
N PHE A 50 -2.06 -4.78 13.31
CA PHE A 50 -2.30 -3.34 13.52
C PHE A 50 -3.68 -2.88 13.05
N LEU A 51 -4.16 -3.39 11.91
CA LEU A 51 -5.45 -2.99 11.33
C LEU A 51 -6.65 -3.79 11.87
N GLY A 52 -6.40 -4.98 12.41
CA GLY A 52 -7.41 -6.03 12.54
C GLY A 52 -7.44 -6.90 11.28
N GLU A 53 -7.50 -8.23 11.47
CA GLU A 53 -7.47 -9.20 10.37
C GLU A 53 -8.62 -8.99 9.37
N ASP A 54 -9.84 -8.74 9.86
CA ASP A 54 -11.02 -8.52 9.02
C ASP A 54 -10.89 -7.29 8.11
N ASP A 55 -10.40 -6.17 8.66
CA ASP A 55 -10.22 -4.93 7.90
C ASP A 55 -9.06 -5.04 6.92
N PHE A 56 -7.98 -5.74 7.30
CA PHE A 56 -6.88 -6.04 6.41
C PHE A 56 -7.32 -6.91 5.22
N ASP A 57 -8.04 -7.99 5.47
CA ASP A 57 -8.53 -8.88 4.42
C ASP A 57 -9.51 -8.17 3.49
N ARG A 58 -10.40 -7.34 4.04
CA ARG A 58 -11.33 -6.54 3.25
C ARG A 58 -10.61 -5.51 2.38
N PHE A 59 -9.61 -4.83 2.94
CA PHE A 59 -8.78 -3.89 2.18
C PHE A 59 -8.05 -4.61 1.04
N MET A 60 -7.34 -5.70 1.35
CA MET A 60 -6.58 -6.45 0.36
C MET A 60 -7.47 -7.00 -0.75
N SER A 61 -8.63 -7.56 -0.40
CA SER A 61 -9.62 -8.05 -1.37
C SER A 61 -10.15 -6.93 -2.27
N SER A 62 -10.47 -5.78 -1.69
CA SER A 62 -10.96 -4.62 -2.47
C SER A 62 -9.90 -4.08 -3.42
N VAL A 63 -8.64 -4.10 -2.97
CA VAL A 63 -7.52 -3.63 -3.77
C VAL A 63 -7.15 -4.65 -4.84
N ASP A 64 -7.30 -5.95 -4.61
CA ASP A 64 -7.07 -6.99 -5.62
C ASP A 64 -8.23 -7.17 -6.61
N ASP A 65 -9.36 -6.48 -6.40
CA ASP A 65 -10.48 -6.48 -7.34
C ASP A 65 -10.04 -6.04 -8.75
N PRO A 66 -10.30 -6.85 -9.80
CA PRO A 66 -9.86 -6.53 -11.16
C PRO A 66 -10.41 -5.20 -11.69
N ALA A 67 -11.64 -4.83 -11.33
CA ALA A 67 -12.20 -3.55 -11.76
C ALA A 67 -11.51 -2.37 -11.08
N PHE A 68 -11.18 -2.50 -9.79
CA PHE A 68 -10.34 -1.54 -9.09
C PHE A 68 -8.95 -1.42 -9.72
N GLN A 69 -8.31 -2.54 -10.05
CA GLN A 69 -7.01 -2.57 -10.70
C GLN A 69 -7.01 -1.89 -12.07
N GLU A 70 -8.02 -2.19 -12.90
CA GLU A 70 -8.19 -1.55 -14.20
C GLU A 70 -8.44 -0.04 -14.06
N MET A 71 -9.28 0.37 -13.09
CA MET A 71 -9.51 1.78 -12.79
C MET A 71 -8.22 2.48 -12.36
N ALA A 72 -7.47 1.90 -11.42
CA ALA A 72 -6.21 2.45 -10.92
C ALA A 72 -5.14 2.55 -12.03
N TYR A 73 -5.05 1.53 -12.90
CA TYR A 73 -4.18 1.54 -14.06
C TYR A 73 -4.52 2.71 -15.01
N ARG A 74 -5.80 2.88 -15.36
CA ARG A 74 -6.27 4.00 -16.19
C ARG A 74 -5.94 5.36 -15.60
N MET A 75 -6.13 5.53 -14.29
CA MET A 75 -5.75 6.78 -13.59
C MET A 75 -4.24 7.05 -13.69
N ARG A 76 -3.39 6.02 -13.49
CA ARG A 76 -1.93 6.13 -13.63
C ARG A 76 -1.54 6.53 -15.06
N CYS A 77 -2.14 5.92 -16.09
CA CYS A 77 -1.88 6.28 -17.50
C CYS A 77 -2.24 7.73 -17.81
N LYS A 78 -3.34 8.27 -17.25
CA LYS A 78 -3.70 9.69 -17.45
C LYS A 78 -2.67 10.67 -16.87
N VAL A 79 -2.01 10.32 -15.76
CA VAL A 79 -0.94 11.14 -15.18
C VAL A 79 0.31 11.09 -16.04
N GLN A 80 0.68 9.91 -16.54
CA GLN A 80 1.87 9.71 -17.38
C GLN A 80 1.71 10.29 -18.81
N ASN A 81 0.49 10.32 -19.33
CA ASN A 81 0.17 10.87 -20.66
C ASN A 81 -0.07 12.40 -20.66
N LYS A 82 -0.07 13.06 -19.49
CA LYS A 82 0.11 14.52 -19.44
C LYS A 82 1.58 14.83 -19.68
N GLN A 83 2.03 14.66 -20.93
CA GLN A 83 3.22 15.34 -21.41
C GLN A 83 2.95 16.84 -21.32
N ILE A 84 3.77 17.49 -20.51
CA ILE A 84 3.85 18.94 -20.40
C ILE A 84 4.32 19.44 -21.77
N HIS A 85 3.41 20.11 -22.49
CA HIS A 85 3.76 21.07 -23.54
C HIS A 85 3.63 22.47 -22.95
#